data_AF-A0A9D5VLU8-F1
#
_entry.id   AF-A0A9D5VLU8-F1
#
_cell.length_a   1.000
_cell.length_b   1.000
_cell.length_c   1.000
_cell.angle_alpha   90.00
_cell.angle_beta   90.00
_cell.angle_gamma   90.00
#
_symmetry.space_group_name_H-M   'P 1'
#
loop_
_entity.id
_entity.type
_entity.pdbx_description
1 polymer ?
#
loop_
_entity_poly.entity_id
_entity_poly.type
_entity_poly.pdbx_seq_one_letter_code
_entity_poly.pdbx_strand_id
1 'polypeptide(L)'
;MKPYKIKPNLHFIGRNTELAKLAKIGKQKEASIIVIYGRRRIGKTELIEQYFKKKKVLKFEGIQPDHLRPRSKNEERLFQLQQCLHLLNTSSLCTVVSGILSTFSFT
;
A
#
# COMPACT_ATOMS: atom_id res chain seq x y z
N MET A 1 -9.57 -1.07 -14.01
CA MET A 1 -9.10 -1.02 -12.61
C MET A 1 -10.28 -0.72 -11.68
N LYS A 2 -10.72 -1.68 -10.84
CA LYS A 2 -11.72 -1.39 -9.78
C LYS A 2 -10.96 -0.86 -8.56
N PRO A 3 -11.09 0.42 -8.18
CA PRO A 3 -10.39 0.97 -7.02
C PRO A 3 -10.88 0.29 -5.74
N TYR A 4 -10.00 0.16 -4.74
CA TYR A 4 -10.39 -0.38 -3.44
C TYR A 4 -11.45 0.53 -2.82
N LYS A 5 -12.65 -0.03 -2.57
CA LYS A 5 -13.77 0.69 -1.98
C LYS A 5 -13.66 0.61 -0.46
N ILE A 6 -13.33 1.72 0.16
CA ILE A 6 -13.23 1.82 1.62
C ILE A 6 -14.63 2.01 2.21
N LYS A 7 -14.98 1.20 3.20
CA LYS A 7 -16.22 1.36 3.97
C LYS A 7 -16.08 2.53 4.95
N PRO A 8 -16.94 3.55 4.91
CA PRO A 8 -16.90 4.62 5.89
C PRO A 8 -17.31 4.09 7.28
N ASN A 9 -16.57 4.48 8.31
CA ASN A 9 -16.86 4.16 9.70
C ASN A 9 -17.33 5.43 10.42
N LEU A 10 -18.59 5.43 10.85
CA LEU A 10 -19.24 6.57 11.50
C LEU A 10 -18.78 6.74 12.96
N HIS A 11 -18.27 5.69 13.60
CA HIS A 11 -17.79 5.72 14.99
C HIS A 11 -16.30 6.08 15.09
N PHE A 12 -15.67 6.50 13.99
CA PHE A 12 -14.27 6.90 13.99
C PHE A 12 -14.09 8.30 14.61
N ILE A 13 -13.64 8.34 15.87
CA ILE A 13 -13.47 9.56 16.67
C ILE A 13 -12.04 9.72 17.20
N GLY A 14 -11.66 10.94 17.57
CA GLY A 14 -10.42 11.22 18.35
C GLY A 14 -9.11 11.22 17.57
N ARG A 15 -9.12 11.43 16.24
CA ARG A 15 -7.92 11.39 15.37
C ARG A 15 -7.70 12.65 14.52
N ASN A 16 -8.23 13.77 14.99
CA ASN A 16 -8.21 15.04 14.25
C ASN A 16 -6.78 15.52 13.96
N THR A 17 -5.85 15.31 14.89
CA THR A 17 -4.46 15.77 14.73
C THR A 17 -3.71 14.98 13.65
N GLU A 18 -3.89 13.67 13.61
CA GLU A 18 -3.28 12.79 12.61
C GLU A 18 -3.91 13.02 11.22
N LEU A 19 -5.23 13.19 11.15
CA LEU A 19 -5.93 13.57 9.92
C LEU A 19 -5.44 14.93 9.38
N ALA A 20 -5.21 15.91 10.25
CA ALA A 20 -4.69 17.21 9.85
C ALA A 20 -3.25 17.10 9.29
N LYS A 21 -2.39 16.28 9.92
CA LYS A 21 -1.04 16.00 9.41
C LYS A 21 -1.07 15.36 8.02
N LEU A 22 -1.90 14.33 7.84
CA LEU A 22 -2.09 13.67 6.54
C LEU A 22 -2.66 14.66 5.50
N ALA A 23 -3.60 15.53 5.88
CA ALA A 23 -4.14 16.56 5.00
C ALA A 23 -3.08 17.57 4.56
N LYS A 24 -2.16 17.97 5.46
CA LYS A 24 -1.05 18.87 5.14
C LYS A 24 -0.11 18.25 4.11
N ILE A 25 0.30 17.00 4.32
CA ILE A 25 1.17 16.27 3.37
C ILE A 25 0.46 16.09 2.03
N GLY A 26 -0.82 15.71 2.04
CA GLY A 26 -1.61 15.52 0.82
C GLY A 26 -1.87 16.79 0.01
N LYS A 27 -1.59 17.99 0.55
CA LYS A 27 -1.64 19.26 -0.19
C LYS A 27 -0.32 19.56 -0.93
N GLN A 28 0.79 18.96 -0.50
CA GLN A 28 2.06 19.05 -1.22
C GLN A 28 1.89 18.20 -2.49
N LYS A 29 1.98 18.83 -3.67
CA LYS A 29 1.78 18.15 -4.97
C LYS A 29 2.97 17.26 -5.37
N GLU A 30 3.67 16.71 -4.38
CA GLU A 30 4.91 15.96 -4.51
C GLU A 30 4.69 14.51 -4.09
N ALA A 31 5.42 13.59 -4.71
CA ALA A 31 5.40 12.19 -4.33
C ALA A 31 5.97 12.03 -2.92
N SER A 32 5.16 11.54 -1.99
CA SER A 32 5.50 11.41 -0.57
C SER A 32 5.30 9.98 -0.08
N ILE A 33 6.26 9.46 0.69
CA ILE A 33 6.16 8.17 1.38
C ILE A 33 5.83 8.43 2.85
N ILE A 34 4.73 7.86 3.33
CA ILE A 34 4.27 8.04 4.71
C ILE A 34 4.36 6.70 5.44
N VAL A 35 5.13 6.65 6.53
CA VAL A 35 5.26 5.47 7.38
C VAL A 35 4.51 5.71 8.69
N ILE A 36 3.50 4.88 8.99
CA ILE A 36 2.71 4.97 10.22
C ILE A 36 3.02 3.77 11.11
N TYR A 37 3.57 4.02 12.29
CA TYR A 37 3.95 3.00 13.28
C TYR A 37 3.20 3.18 14.61
N GLY A 38 3.27 2.17 15.49
CA GLY A 38 2.67 2.22 16.83
C GLY A 38 2.32 0.84 17.39
N ARG A 39 1.65 0.77 18.55
CA ARG A 39 1.16 -0.50 19.12
C ARG A 39 0.10 -1.16 18.24
N ARG A 40 0.00 -2.49 18.35
CA ARG A 40 -1.10 -3.30 17.77
C ARG A 40 -2.45 -2.73 18.27
N ARG A 41 -3.54 -2.88 17.52
CA ARG A 41 -4.91 -2.45 17.91
C ARG A 41 -5.17 -0.95 18.11
N ILE A 42 -4.20 -0.07 17.84
CA ILE A 42 -4.41 1.40 17.88
C ILE A 42 -5.36 1.90 16.77
N GLY A 43 -5.64 1.09 15.75
CA GLY A 43 -6.49 1.49 14.61
C GLY A 43 -5.73 2.23 13.52
N LYS A 44 -4.45 1.87 13.29
CA LYS A 44 -3.61 2.48 12.24
C LYS A 44 -4.18 2.27 10.84
N THR A 45 -4.60 1.04 10.52
CA THR A 45 -5.23 0.71 9.23
C THR A 45 -6.52 1.52 9.05
N GLU A 46 -7.35 1.57 10.10
CA GLU A 46 -8.60 2.33 10.09
C GLU A 46 -8.36 3.83 9.85
N LEU A 47 -7.32 4.42 10.45
CA LEU A 47 -6.95 5.82 10.21
C LEU A 47 -6.64 6.10 8.73
N ILE A 48 -5.86 5.24 8.09
CA ILE A 48 -5.49 5.37 6.67
C ILE A 48 -6.74 5.22 5.81
N GLU A 49 -7.53 4.19 6.06
CA GLU A 49 -8.76 3.93 5.31
C GLU A 49 -9.75 5.10 5.44
N GLN A 50 -10.04 5.56 6.66
CA GLN A 50 -10.97 6.67 6.87
C GLN A 50 -10.47 8.00 6.27
N TYR A 51 -9.15 8.24 6.23
CA TYR A 51 -8.59 9.41 5.55
C TYR A 51 -8.75 9.33 4.02
N PHE A 52 -8.47 8.16 3.42
CA PHE A 52 -8.50 7.99 1.98
C PHE A 52 -9.85 7.56 1.40
N LYS A 53 -10.91 7.44 2.20
CA LYS A 53 -12.25 6.96 1.76
C LYS A 53 -12.88 7.71 0.57
N LYS A 54 -12.47 8.95 0.32
CA LYS A 54 -12.94 9.78 -0.82
C LYS A 54 -11.99 9.78 -2.02
N LYS A 55 -10.86 9.06 -1.94
CA LYS A 55 -9.82 8.99 -2.97
C LYS A 55 -9.78 7.60 -3.59
N LYS A 56 -9.27 7.49 -4.83
CA LYS A 56 -8.97 6.20 -5.44
C LYS A 56 -7.69 5.65 -4.81
N VAL A 57 -7.78 4.48 -4.18
CA VAL A 57 -6.65 3.87 -3.46
C VAL A 57 -6.34 2.51 -4.06
N LEU A 58 -5.04 2.23 -4.16
CA LEU A 58 -4.50 0.90 -4.36
C LEU A 58 -4.02 0.40 -3.01
N LYS A 59 -4.62 -0.70 -2.54
CA LYS A 59 -4.30 -1.29 -1.25
C LYS A 59 -3.54 -2.59 -1.48
N PHE A 60 -2.36 -2.67 -0.89
CA PHE A 60 -1.52 -3.87 -0.91
C PHE A 60 -1.37 -4.35 0.53
N GLU A 61 -1.59 -5.64 0.77
CA GLU A 61 -1.37 -6.27 2.06
C GLU A 61 -0.40 -7.45 1.87
N GLY A 62 0.48 -7.65 2.83
CA GLY A 62 1.34 -8.82 2.85
C GLY A 62 0.50 -10.07 3.05
N ILE A 63 0.40 -10.91 2.02
CA ILE A 63 -0.29 -12.20 2.09
C ILE A 63 0.58 -13.11 2.95
N GLN A 64 0.03 -13.64 4.04
CA GLN A 64 0.72 -14.65 4.84
C GLN A 64 0.88 -15.93 4.01
N PRO A 65 2.05 -16.59 4.08
CA PRO A 65 2.26 -17.84 3.39
C PRO A 65 1.29 -18.90 3.90
N ASP A 66 0.67 -19.62 2.97
CA ASP A 66 -0.26 -20.69 3.30
C ASP A 66 0.52 -21.91 3.82
N HIS A 67 0.26 -22.32 5.05
CA HIS A 67 0.92 -23.48 5.66
C HIS A 67 0.56 -24.80 4.96
N LEU A 68 -0.58 -24.84 4.24
CA LEU A 68 -1.02 -26.03 3.49
C LEU A 68 -0.32 -26.16 2.14
N ARG A 69 0.27 -25.06 1.64
CA ARG A 69 1.00 -25.02 0.36
C ARG A 69 2.34 -24.32 0.56
N PRO A 70 3.29 -24.99 1.24
CA PRO A 70 4.60 -24.42 1.46
C PRO A 70 5.25 -24.16 0.10
N ARG A 71 5.60 -22.89 -0.14
CA ARG A 71 6.36 -22.45 -1.32
C ARG A 71 7.76 -22.07 -0.86
N SER A 72 8.72 -22.12 -1.77
CA SER A 72 10.03 -21.55 -1.47
C SER A 72 9.92 -20.03 -1.26
N LYS A 73 10.82 -19.45 -0.45
CA LYS A 73 10.86 -17.99 -0.18
C LYS A 73 10.90 -17.13 -1.46
N ASN A 74 11.38 -17.68 -2.56
CA ASN A 74 11.45 -16.98 -3.84
C ASN A 74 10.09 -17.01 -4.56
N GLU A 75 9.43 -18.17 -4.58
CA GLU A 75 8.11 -18.34 -5.19
C GLU A 75 7.02 -17.56 -4.47
N GLU A 76 7.08 -17.45 -3.14
CA GLU A 76 6.15 -16.61 -2.38
C GLU A 76 6.29 -15.13 -2.73
N ARG A 77 7.53 -14.65 -2.83
CA ARG A 77 7.82 -13.27 -3.26
C ARG A 77 7.30 -13.02 -4.67
N LEU A 78 7.59 -13.92 -5.61
CA LEU A 78 7.11 -13.82 -6.99
C LEU A 78 5.57 -13.81 -7.05
N PHE A 79 4.92 -14.68 -6.27
CA PHE A 79 3.46 -14.72 -6.18
C PHE A 79 2.89 -13.41 -5.61
N GLN A 80 3.45 -12.87 -4.53
CA GLN A 80 3.03 -11.59 -3.97
C GLN A 80 3.19 -10.45 -4.98
N LEU A 81 4.33 -10.38 -5.68
CA LEU A 81 4.59 -9.40 -6.72
C LEU A 81 3.60 -9.52 -7.88
N GLN A 82 3.34 -10.75 -8.36
CA GLN A 82 2.39 -11.02 -9.43
C GLN A 82 0.97 -10.58 -9.05
N GLN A 83 0.55 -10.83 -7.81
CA GLN A 83 -0.75 -10.36 -7.30
C GLN A 83 -0.82 -8.83 -7.26
N CYS A 84 0.26 -8.17 -6.85
CA CYS A 84 0.34 -6.70 -6.86
C CYS A 84 0.28 -6.14 -8.29
N LEU A 85 1.01 -6.75 -9.24
CA LEU A 85 1.00 -6.40 -10.67
C LEU A 85 -0.39 -6.62 -11.31
N HIS A 86 -1.09 -7.70 -10.94
CA HIS A 86 -2.44 -7.98 -11.44
C HIS A 86 -3.44 -6.89 -11.03
N LEU A 87 -3.33 -6.35 -9.81
CA LEU A 87 -4.15 -5.23 -9.35
C LEU A 87 -3.88 -3.92 -10.11
N LEU A 88 -2.68 -3.77 -10.69
CA LEU A 88 -2.28 -2.63 -11.50
C LEU A 88 -2.73 -2.73 -12.97
N ASN A 89 -3.10 -3.93 -13.44
CA ASN A 89 -3.61 -4.24 -14.78
C ASN A 89 -2.94 -3.42 -15.90
N THR A 90 -1.63 -3.59 -16.06
CA THR A 90 -0.89 -3.10 -17.24
C THR A 90 -1.26 -3.95 -18.45
N SER A 91 -2.39 -3.67 -19.09
CA SER A 91 -2.73 -4.23 -20.41
C SER A 91 -1.94 -3.59 -21.56
N SER A 92 -0.70 -3.21 -21.27
CA SER A 92 0.31 -2.81 -22.24
C SER A 92 1.64 -3.34 -21.73
N LEU A 93 2.04 -4.50 -22.24
CA LEU A 93 3.44 -4.91 -22.29
C LEU A 93 4.18 -3.86 -23.15
N CYS A 94 4.64 -2.78 -22.53
CA CYS A 94 5.68 -1.91 -23.10
C CYS A 94 6.25 -0.99 -22.01
N THR A 95 7.55 -1.16 -21.74
CA THR A 95 8.42 -0.19 -21.06
C THR A 95 8.31 -0.03 -19.54
N VAL A 96 8.62 -1.07 -18.75
CA VAL A 96 9.46 -0.92 -17.54
C VAL A 96 10.33 -2.18 -17.34
N VAL A 97 10.99 -2.61 -18.42
CA VAL A 97 12.18 -3.47 -18.35
C VAL A 97 13.23 -2.81 -19.24
N SER A 98 13.67 -1.61 -18.84
CA SER A 98 14.88 -0.93 -19.31
C SER A 98 15.06 0.35 -18.47
N GLY A 99 16.17 0.42 -17.73
CA GLY A 99 16.52 1.53 -16.83
C GLY A 99 15.80 1.42 -15.47
N ILE A 100 16.43 1.05 -14.37
CA ILE A 100 17.73 1.45 -13.87
C ILE A 100 18.36 0.23 -13.19
N LEU A 101 19.30 -0.40 -13.88
CA LEU A 101 20.38 -1.13 -13.24
C LEU A 101 21.41 -0.06 -12.87
N SER A 102 21.23 0.63 -11.75
CA SER A 102 22.36 1.27 -11.07
C SER A 102 22.56 0.51 -9.76
N THR A 103 23.60 -0.31 -9.82
CA THR A 103 24.34 -0.81 -8.66
C THR A 103 24.45 0.27 -7.60
N PHE A 104 23.89 0.03 -6.43
CA PHE A 104 24.43 0.59 -5.20
C PHE A 104 24.88 -0.58 -4.34
N SER A 105 26.16 -0.90 -4.49
CA SER A 105 26.93 -1.48 -3.40
C SER A 105 26.79 -0.53 -2.21
N PHE A 106 26.39 -1.07 -1.06
CA PHE A 106 26.80 -0.52 0.22
C PHE A 106 27.55 -1.65 0.93
N THR A 107 28.72 -1.23 1.44
CA THR A 107 29.81 -1.95 2.07
C THR A 107 29.41 -3.05 3.04
#